data_AF-A0A6I1H551-F1
#
_entry.id   AF-A0A6I1H551-F1
#
_cell.length_a   1.000
_cell.length_b   1.000
_cell.length_c   1.000
_cell.angle_alpha   90.00
_cell.angle_beta   90.00
_cell.angle_gamma   90.00
#
_symmetry.space_group_name_H-M   'P 1'
#
loop_
_entity.id
_entity.type
_entity.pdbx_description
1 polymer ?
#
loop_
_entity_poly.entity_id
_entity_poly.type
_entity_poly.pdbx_seq_one_letter_code
_entity_poly.pdbx_strand_id
1 'polypeptide(L)'
;MGQAKTKRNEGFSPQLIDEWEADDCVNFAVALTRTTGWLLHVDWWSTSSPGAEISVDQLKPLRVYVADNRDGIFDVRGVRTIDEFNQRTIIKIANKIGVGMGGVLTRYYDETRLPSLPLRCQPNETKVAEAMEAIKVNPAYLATIPKRPTRCIPAYDAARYTFGRCSAFAEAMYELTGLQPVALLATKFSPQFAATRRAKNGYFHSLVMHPDGMAEDAWGKASIEEIAGRFGAIEFRTSSDAHRQVIENMRRSSAEIYNEEYKKALEIIREYRTEQRAV
;
A
#
# COMPACT_ATOMS: atom_id res chain seq x y z
N MET A 1 -47.13 -16.88 -13.06
CA MET A 1 -46.31 -15.64 -13.14
C MET A 1 -45.29 -15.68 -12.01
N GLY A 2 -44.09 -16.22 -12.27
CA GLY A 2 -43.01 -16.26 -11.29
C GLY A 2 -42.14 -15.03 -11.43
N GLN A 3 -42.14 -14.14 -10.43
CA GLN A 3 -41.20 -13.03 -10.36
C GLN A 3 -39.79 -13.61 -10.23
N ALA A 4 -38.98 -13.45 -11.29
CA ALA A 4 -37.55 -13.62 -11.19
C ALA A 4 -37.05 -12.58 -10.18
N LYS A 5 -36.59 -13.04 -9.01
CA LYS A 5 -35.85 -12.22 -8.06
C LYS A 5 -34.65 -11.64 -8.80
N THR A 6 -34.72 -10.36 -9.15
CA THR A 6 -33.58 -9.61 -9.67
C THR A 6 -32.47 -9.74 -8.63
N LYS A 7 -31.42 -10.52 -8.94
CA LYS A 7 -30.19 -10.51 -8.15
C LYS A 7 -29.77 -9.05 -8.10
N ARG A 8 -29.84 -8.44 -6.91
CA ARG A 8 -29.25 -7.13 -6.65
C ARG A 8 -27.80 -7.27 -7.07
N ASN A 9 -27.39 -6.61 -8.15
CA ASN A 9 -26.01 -6.65 -8.58
C ASN A 9 -25.15 -6.17 -7.40
N GLU A 10 -24.23 -7.01 -6.93
CA GLU A 10 -23.31 -6.70 -5.84
C GLU A 10 -22.27 -5.63 -6.25
N GLY A 11 -22.32 -5.16 -7.50
CA GLY A 11 -21.43 -4.15 -8.07
C GLY A 11 -22.16 -2.93 -8.63
N PHE A 12 -21.38 -1.95 -9.09
CA PHE A 12 -21.87 -0.71 -9.69
C PHE A 12 -22.53 -0.95 -11.05
N SER A 13 -23.33 0.02 -11.51
CA SER A 13 -23.95 -0.08 -12.84
C SER A 13 -22.87 -0.07 -13.93
N PRO A 14 -23.06 -0.78 -15.06
CA PRO A 14 -22.10 -0.79 -16.17
C PRO A 14 -21.78 0.61 -16.69
N GLN A 15 -22.77 1.50 -16.72
CA GLN A 15 -22.63 2.89 -17.16
C GLN A 15 -21.64 3.66 -16.27
N LEU A 16 -21.78 3.57 -14.94
CA LEU A 16 -20.86 4.20 -14.00
C LEU A 16 -19.45 3.62 -14.12
N ILE A 17 -19.34 2.30 -14.31
CA ILE A 17 -18.04 1.65 -14.52
C ILE A 17 -17.37 2.20 -15.77
N ASP A 18 -18.09 2.29 -16.90
CA ASP A 18 -17.53 2.81 -18.15
C ASP A 18 -17.11 4.29 -18.03
N GLU A 19 -17.88 5.10 -17.30
CA GLU A 19 -17.53 6.49 -16.98
C GLU A 19 -16.24 6.60 -16.16
N TRP A 20 -16.11 5.80 -15.10
CA TRP A 20 -14.89 5.80 -14.28
C TRP A 20 -13.68 5.22 -15.03
N GLU A 21 -13.89 4.21 -15.88
CA GLU A 21 -12.84 3.62 -16.72
C GLU A 21 -12.30 4.62 -17.75
N ALA A 22 -13.16 5.48 -18.31
CA ALA A 22 -12.73 6.55 -19.21
C ALA A 22 -11.74 7.52 -18.53
N ASP A 23 -11.92 7.79 -17.24
CA ASP A 23 -11.08 8.66 -16.41
C ASP A 23 -9.92 7.92 -15.69
N ASP A 24 -9.50 6.75 -16.19
CA ASP A 24 -8.47 5.87 -15.55
C ASP A 24 -8.75 5.51 -14.09
N CYS A 25 -10.01 5.61 -13.69
CA CYS A 25 -10.52 5.42 -12.33
C CYS A 25 -9.92 6.36 -11.28
N VAL A 26 -9.31 7.48 -11.69
CA VAL A 26 -8.69 8.47 -10.79
C VAL A 26 -9.68 8.96 -9.75
N ASN A 27 -10.85 9.45 -10.21
CA ASN A 27 -11.87 10.01 -9.32
C ASN A 27 -12.46 8.96 -8.37
N PHE A 28 -12.68 7.74 -8.87
CA PHE A 28 -13.16 6.63 -8.04
C PHE A 28 -12.14 6.22 -6.97
N ALA A 29 -10.86 6.09 -7.33
CA ALA A 29 -9.81 5.71 -6.40
C ALA A 29 -9.60 6.76 -5.29
N VAL A 30 -9.67 8.05 -5.64
CA VAL A 30 -9.66 9.15 -4.65
C VAL A 30 -10.87 9.06 -3.73
N ALA A 31 -12.07 8.92 -4.29
CA ALA A 31 -13.30 8.76 -3.51
C ALA A 31 -13.25 7.57 -2.55
N LEU A 32 -12.71 6.43 -3.02
CA LEU A 32 -12.59 5.22 -2.22
C LEU A 32 -11.51 5.35 -1.14
N THR A 33 -10.40 6.03 -1.43
CA THR A 33 -9.35 6.37 -0.46
C THR A 33 -9.91 7.24 0.66
N ARG A 34 -10.65 8.31 0.34
CA ARG A 34 -11.33 9.16 1.34
C ARG A 34 -12.36 8.39 2.18
N THR A 35 -13.01 7.40 1.58
CA THR A 35 -14.06 6.62 2.25
C THR A 35 -13.50 5.53 3.18
N THR A 36 -12.39 4.90 2.79
CA THR A 36 -11.86 3.70 3.47
C THR A 36 -10.54 3.95 4.22
N GLY A 37 -9.86 5.05 3.90
CA GLY A 37 -8.52 5.38 4.39
C GLY A 37 -7.40 4.49 3.83
N TRP A 38 -7.68 3.60 2.88
CA TRP A 38 -6.70 2.70 2.26
C TRP A 38 -5.79 3.39 1.26
N LEU A 39 -4.74 2.70 0.84
CA LEU A 39 -3.65 3.30 0.08
C LEU A 39 -4.05 3.52 -1.36
N LEU A 40 -3.69 4.69 -1.90
CA LEU A 40 -3.89 5.06 -3.29
C LEU A 40 -2.65 4.67 -4.11
N HIS A 41 -2.85 3.82 -5.11
CA HIS A 41 -1.82 3.28 -5.98
C HIS A 41 -1.96 3.86 -7.38
N VAL A 42 -0.82 4.08 -8.03
CA VAL A 42 -0.73 4.38 -9.46
C VAL A 42 0.25 3.40 -10.09
N ASP A 43 -0.25 2.65 -11.07
CA ASP A 43 0.58 1.83 -11.94
C ASP A 43 1.06 2.64 -13.12
N TRP A 44 2.33 2.45 -13.44
CA TRP A 44 3.05 3.14 -14.49
C TRP A 44 3.66 2.15 -15.46
N TRP A 45 3.72 2.49 -16.74
CA TRP A 45 4.60 1.82 -17.69
C TRP A 45 5.94 2.55 -17.78
N SER A 46 7.01 1.77 -17.75
CA SER A 46 8.38 2.24 -18.00
C SER A 46 9.09 1.36 -19.02
N THR A 47 9.92 1.98 -19.86
CA THR A 47 10.86 1.27 -20.75
C THR A 47 12.23 1.06 -20.12
N SER A 48 12.44 1.53 -18.89
CA SER A 48 13.71 1.41 -18.18
C SER A 48 13.84 0.04 -17.50
N SER A 49 15.07 -0.39 -17.29
CA SER A 49 15.37 -1.62 -16.55
C SER A 49 14.77 -1.59 -15.14
N PRO A 50 14.32 -2.73 -14.60
CA PRO A 50 13.82 -2.83 -13.23
C PRO A 50 14.82 -2.26 -12.21
N GLY A 51 14.36 -1.36 -11.35
CA GLY A 51 15.16 -0.77 -10.26
C GLY A 51 15.92 0.51 -10.62
N ALA A 52 15.82 1.02 -11.85
CA ALA A 52 16.31 2.35 -12.16
C ALA A 52 15.44 3.43 -11.48
N GLU A 53 16.06 4.47 -10.94
CA GLU A 53 15.36 5.65 -10.46
C GLU A 53 14.94 6.49 -11.67
N ILE A 54 13.64 6.55 -11.92
CA ILE A 54 13.05 7.15 -13.13
C ILE A 54 12.13 8.27 -12.69
N SER A 55 12.30 9.46 -13.30
CA SER A 55 11.38 10.57 -13.06
C SER A 55 9.96 10.17 -13.47
N VAL A 56 8.96 10.63 -12.72
CA VAL A 56 7.55 10.35 -13.04
C VAL A 56 7.19 10.89 -14.43
N ASP A 57 7.83 11.97 -14.88
CA ASP A 57 7.58 12.56 -16.21
C ASP A 57 7.99 11.65 -17.38
N GLN A 58 8.79 10.62 -17.11
CA GLN A 58 9.20 9.62 -18.10
C GLN A 58 8.32 8.37 -18.07
N LEU A 59 7.35 8.33 -17.15
CA LEU A 59 6.45 7.21 -16.96
C LEU A 59 5.12 7.48 -17.66
N LYS A 60 4.51 6.43 -18.20
CA LYS A 60 3.15 6.52 -18.75
C LYS A 60 2.15 5.96 -17.73
N PRO A 61 1.12 6.72 -17.31
CA PRO A 61 0.14 6.22 -16.35
C PRO A 61 -0.68 5.08 -16.96
N LEU A 62 -1.02 4.07 -16.15
CA LEU A 62 -1.83 2.93 -16.55
C LEU A 62 -3.17 2.90 -15.82
N ARG A 63 -3.15 2.95 -14.49
CA ARG A 63 -4.35 2.80 -13.66
C ARG A 63 -4.13 3.42 -12.29
N VAL A 64 -5.17 4.06 -11.75
CA VAL A 64 -5.22 4.49 -10.35
C VAL A 64 -6.25 3.63 -9.63
N TYR A 65 -5.87 3.08 -8.46
CA TYR A 65 -6.71 2.17 -7.68
C TYR A 65 -6.39 2.25 -6.19
N VAL A 66 -7.18 1.57 -5.37
CA VAL A 66 -6.96 1.46 -3.92
C VAL A 66 -6.58 0.03 -3.57
N ALA A 67 -5.69 -0.17 -2.61
CA ALA A 67 -5.34 -1.50 -2.13
C ALA A 67 -5.18 -1.54 -0.61
N ASP A 68 -5.30 -2.75 -0.04
CA ASP A 68 -4.80 -3.01 1.29
C ASP A 68 -3.27 -3.15 1.31
N ASN A 69 -2.72 -3.37 2.50
CA ASN A 69 -1.29 -3.58 2.72
C ASN A 69 -0.85 -5.04 2.49
N ARG A 70 -1.63 -5.85 1.76
CA ARG A 70 -1.35 -7.25 1.50
C ARG A 70 -1.52 -7.59 0.01
N ASP A 71 -2.73 -7.96 -0.40
CA ASP A 71 -3.02 -8.53 -1.73
C ASP A 71 -4.38 -8.07 -2.27
N GLY A 72 -5.21 -7.42 -1.46
CA GLY A 72 -6.53 -6.95 -1.85
C GLY A 72 -6.44 -5.67 -2.65
N ILE A 73 -6.87 -5.72 -3.91
CA ILE A 73 -7.07 -4.56 -4.79
C ILE A 73 -8.56 -4.22 -4.83
N PHE A 74 -8.88 -2.96 -4.59
CA PHE A 74 -10.24 -2.42 -4.58
C PHE A 74 -10.41 -1.47 -5.77
N ASP A 75 -11.18 -1.91 -6.75
CA ASP A 75 -11.37 -1.18 -8.01
C ASP A 75 -12.86 -1.13 -8.36
N VAL A 76 -13.22 -0.34 -9.40
CA VAL A 76 -14.60 -0.16 -9.88
C VAL A 76 -15.30 -1.48 -10.26
N ARG A 77 -14.51 -2.51 -10.58
CA ARG A 77 -14.99 -3.85 -10.96
C ARG A 77 -15.05 -4.85 -9.80
N GLY A 78 -14.90 -4.40 -8.55
CA GLY A 78 -14.92 -5.25 -7.36
C GLY A 78 -13.55 -5.36 -6.67
N VAL A 79 -13.52 -6.22 -5.65
CA VAL A 79 -12.30 -6.58 -4.91
C VAL A 79 -11.66 -7.82 -5.54
N ARG A 80 -10.35 -7.78 -5.74
CA ARG A 80 -9.57 -8.87 -6.36
C ARG A 80 -8.21 -9.02 -5.70
N THR A 81 -7.54 -10.14 -5.94
CA THR A 81 -6.11 -10.28 -5.61
C THR A 81 -5.24 -9.46 -6.56
N ILE A 82 -3.99 -9.17 -6.19
CA ILE A 82 -3.06 -8.44 -7.05
C ILE A 82 -2.79 -9.20 -8.36
N ASP A 83 -2.73 -10.52 -8.30
CA ASP A 83 -2.51 -11.38 -9.46
C ASP A 83 -3.68 -11.29 -10.44
N GLU A 84 -4.91 -11.45 -9.96
CA GLU A 84 -6.10 -11.36 -10.80
C GLU A 84 -6.25 -9.97 -11.42
N PHE A 85 -5.98 -8.92 -10.64
CA PHE A 85 -6.03 -7.54 -11.12
C PHE A 85 -4.97 -7.29 -12.20
N ASN A 86 -3.74 -7.74 -11.98
CA ASN A 86 -2.66 -7.62 -12.96
C ASN A 86 -3.00 -8.33 -14.27
N GLN A 87 -3.42 -9.61 -14.20
CA GLN A 87 -3.75 -10.40 -15.38
C GLN A 87 -4.94 -9.84 -16.17
N ARG A 88 -5.98 -9.36 -15.48
CA ARG A 88 -7.25 -8.98 -16.13
C ARG A 88 -7.31 -7.52 -16.54
N THR A 89 -6.61 -6.64 -15.83
CA THR A 89 -6.68 -5.19 -16.00
C THR A 89 -5.34 -4.64 -16.48
N ILE A 90 -4.29 -4.70 -15.65
CA ILE A 90 -3.05 -3.97 -15.89
C ILE A 90 -2.31 -4.46 -17.13
N ILE A 91 -2.16 -5.77 -17.33
CA ILE A 91 -1.47 -6.32 -18.51
C ILE A 91 -2.18 -5.90 -19.81
N LYS A 92 -3.51 -5.82 -19.82
CA LYS A 92 -4.26 -5.39 -21.00
C LYS A 92 -4.04 -3.91 -21.31
N ILE A 93 -3.94 -3.06 -20.29
CA ILE A 93 -3.65 -1.64 -20.45
C ILE A 93 -2.18 -1.48 -20.90
N ALA A 94 -1.25 -2.17 -20.23
CA ALA A 94 0.16 -2.18 -20.57
C ALA A 94 0.42 -2.65 -22.01
N ASN A 95 -0.26 -3.68 -22.50
CA ASN A 95 -0.12 -4.14 -23.88
C ASN A 95 -0.63 -3.13 -24.93
N LYS A 96 -1.53 -2.21 -24.53
CA LYS A 96 -2.04 -1.15 -25.42
C LYS A 96 -1.16 0.09 -25.41
N ILE A 97 -0.61 0.44 -24.25
CA ILE A 97 0.12 1.71 -24.02
C ILE A 97 1.64 1.51 -24.11
N GLY A 98 2.10 0.32 -23.71
CA GLY A 98 3.49 -0.07 -23.66
C GLY A 98 4.04 -0.31 -25.05
N VAL A 99 5.19 0.30 -25.32
CA VAL A 99 5.94 0.12 -26.57
C VAL A 99 7.35 -0.29 -26.19
N GLY A 100 7.89 -1.29 -26.88
CA GLY A 100 9.25 -1.80 -26.66
C GLY A 100 9.38 -2.73 -25.45
N MET A 101 10.62 -3.02 -25.05
CA MET A 101 10.91 -3.79 -23.84
C MET A 101 10.71 -2.89 -22.62
N GLY A 102 9.70 -3.17 -21.82
CA GLY A 102 9.37 -2.39 -20.63
C GLY A 102 8.59 -3.21 -19.60
N GLY A 103 8.18 -2.57 -18.52
CA GLY A 103 7.46 -3.20 -17.43
C GLY A 103 6.56 -2.24 -16.67
N VAL A 104 5.74 -2.83 -15.79
CA VAL A 104 4.86 -2.10 -14.89
C VAL A 104 5.62 -1.74 -13.61
N LEU A 105 5.50 -0.47 -13.20
CA LEU A 105 6.01 0.05 -11.93
C LEU A 105 4.84 0.60 -11.12
N THR A 106 4.59 0.02 -9.96
CA THR A 106 3.59 0.52 -9.01
C THR A 106 4.23 1.53 -8.06
N ARG A 107 3.59 2.68 -7.87
CA ARG A 107 3.94 3.67 -6.86
C ARG A 107 2.70 4.06 -6.07
N TYR A 108 2.89 4.44 -4.82
CA TYR A 108 1.82 4.88 -3.92
C TYR A 108 1.99 6.35 -3.57
N TYR A 109 0.88 7.05 -3.41
CA TYR A 109 0.86 8.50 -3.29
C TYR A 109 -0.12 8.94 -2.21
N ASP A 110 0.23 10.05 -1.55
CA ASP A 110 -0.78 10.88 -0.91
C ASP A 110 -1.67 11.52 -1.98
N GLU A 111 -2.94 11.71 -1.66
CA GLU A 111 -3.94 12.29 -2.55
C GLU A 111 -3.51 13.69 -3.01
N THR A 112 -2.94 14.50 -2.11
CA THR A 112 -2.48 15.87 -2.40
C THR A 112 -1.40 15.93 -3.47
N ARG A 113 -0.72 14.80 -3.73
CA ARG A 113 0.34 14.71 -4.74
C ARG A 113 -0.21 14.42 -6.13
N LEU A 114 -1.41 13.83 -6.26
CA LEU A 114 -1.96 13.44 -7.56
C LEU A 114 -2.03 14.59 -8.59
N PRO A 115 -2.46 15.83 -8.23
CA PRO A 115 -2.50 16.94 -9.17
C PRO A 115 -1.15 17.31 -9.80
N SER A 116 -0.05 16.94 -9.15
CA SER A 116 1.32 17.19 -9.64
C SER A 116 1.85 16.11 -10.58
N LEU A 117 1.15 14.98 -10.69
CA LEU A 117 1.59 13.84 -11.48
C LEU A 117 1.11 13.97 -12.93
N PRO A 118 1.86 13.44 -13.93
CA PRO A 118 1.49 13.41 -15.34
C PRO A 118 0.44 12.31 -15.62
N LEU A 119 -0.68 12.36 -14.88
CA LEU A 119 -1.83 11.50 -15.13
C LEU A 119 -2.57 11.96 -16.38
N ARG A 120 -3.16 11.01 -17.11
CA ARG A 120 -4.00 11.31 -18.28
C ARG A 120 -5.28 12.07 -17.90
N CYS A 121 -5.82 11.75 -16.72
CA CYS A 121 -6.98 12.42 -16.13
C CYS A 121 -6.58 12.94 -14.74
N GLN A 122 -6.87 14.21 -14.47
CA GLN A 122 -6.61 14.81 -13.17
C GLN A 122 -7.81 14.61 -12.23
N PRO A 123 -7.58 14.51 -10.90
CA PRO A 123 -8.67 14.47 -9.93
C PRO A 123 -9.61 15.68 -10.11
N ASN A 124 -10.92 15.42 -10.10
CA ASN A 124 -11.96 16.43 -10.17
C ASN A 124 -12.88 16.29 -8.96
N GLU A 125 -12.90 17.30 -8.08
CA GLU A 125 -13.65 17.25 -6.82
C GLU A 125 -15.14 16.98 -6.98
N THR A 126 -15.77 17.45 -8.07
CA THR A 126 -17.20 17.18 -8.32
C THR A 126 -17.40 15.69 -8.62
N LYS A 127 -16.60 15.13 -9.54
CA LYS A 127 -16.64 13.69 -9.87
C LYS A 127 -16.25 12.80 -8.69
N VAL A 128 -15.31 13.26 -7.86
CA VAL A 128 -14.93 12.56 -6.62
C VAL A 128 -16.11 12.52 -5.65
N ALA A 129 -16.80 13.65 -5.44
CA ALA A 129 -17.98 13.70 -4.57
C ALA A 129 -19.10 12.78 -5.08
N GLU A 130 -19.36 12.79 -6.39
CA GLU A 130 -20.33 11.89 -7.02
C GLU A 130 -19.95 10.41 -6.83
N ALA A 131 -18.68 10.05 -7.03
CA ALA A 131 -18.19 8.70 -6.82
C ALA A 131 -18.28 8.29 -5.33
N MET A 132 -18.01 9.19 -4.39
CA MET A 132 -18.19 8.94 -2.96
C MET A 132 -19.64 8.60 -2.61
N GLU A 133 -20.60 9.35 -3.15
CA GLU A 133 -22.03 9.05 -2.94
C GLU A 133 -22.40 7.71 -3.56
N ALA A 134 -21.96 7.41 -4.78
CA ALA A 134 -22.17 6.11 -5.43
C ALA A 134 -21.60 4.94 -4.61
N ILE A 135 -20.42 5.11 -4.01
CA ILE A 135 -19.79 4.13 -3.12
C ILE A 135 -20.63 3.95 -1.83
N LYS A 136 -21.05 5.04 -1.19
CA LYS A 136 -21.83 4.99 0.06
C LYS A 136 -23.18 4.30 -0.11
N VAL A 137 -23.86 4.52 -1.24
CA VAL A 137 -25.15 3.86 -1.53
C VAL A 137 -25.00 2.40 -1.97
N ASN A 138 -23.75 1.90 -2.12
CA ASN A 138 -23.44 0.50 -2.40
C ASN A 138 -22.76 -0.18 -1.18
N PRO A 139 -23.52 -0.46 -0.10
CA PRO A 139 -22.97 -1.09 1.10
C PRO A 139 -22.45 -2.51 0.86
N ALA A 140 -22.95 -3.20 -0.17
CA ALA A 140 -22.48 -4.54 -0.52
C ALA A 140 -21.02 -4.50 -0.99
N TYR A 141 -20.66 -3.54 -1.84
CA TYR A 141 -19.27 -3.33 -2.25
C TYR A 141 -18.38 -2.97 -1.06
N LEU A 142 -18.78 -2.00 -0.23
CA LEU A 142 -17.99 -1.60 0.95
C LEU A 142 -17.79 -2.74 1.95
N ALA A 143 -18.76 -3.63 2.11
CA ALA A 143 -18.65 -4.78 3.00
C ALA A 143 -17.59 -5.80 2.54
N THR A 144 -17.19 -5.78 1.26
CA THR A 144 -16.11 -6.64 0.74
C THR A 144 -14.70 -6.10 1.01
N ILE A 145 -14.60 -4.82 1.41
CA ILE A 145 -13.32 -4.18 1.68
C ILE A 145 -12.98 -4.35 3.17
N PRO A 146 -11.81 -4.90 3.53
CA PRO A 146 -11.39 -4.99 4.92
C PRO A 146 -11.30 -3.60 5.53
N LYS A 147 -11.74 -3.44 6.78
CA LYS A 147 -11.57 -2.16 7.48
C LYS A 147 -10.11 -1.97 7.84
N ARG A 148 -9.58 -0.75 7.68
CA ARG A 148 -8.30 -0.40 8.29
C ARG A 148 -8.40 -0.49 9.81
N PRO A 149 -7.35 -0.97 10.49
CA PRO A 149 -7.28 -0.92 11.95
C PRO A 149 -7.55 0.51 12.43
N THR A 150 -8.40 0.65 13.45
CA THR A 150 -8.63 1.96 14.09
C THR A 150 -7.32 2.47 14.68
N ARG A 151 -7.09 3.79 14.63
CA ARG A 151 -5.90 4.47 15.19
C ARG A 151 -4.58 4.11 14.48
N CYS A 152 -4.62 3.88 13.17
CA CYS A 152 -3.44 3.76 12.33
C CYS A 152 -2.99 5.12 11.78
N ILE A 153 -1.70 5.26 11.48
CA ILE A 153 -1.20 6.37 10.67
C ILE A 153 -1.83 6.30 9.25
N PRO A 154 -1.94 7.41 8.49
CA PRO A 154 -2.44 7.41 7.13
C PRO A 154 -1.70 6.40 6.26
N ALA A 155 -2.43 5.79 5.31
CA ALA A 155 -1.88 4.69 4.53
C ALA A 155 -0.65 5.13 3.72
N TYR A 156 -0.63 6.36 3.21
CA TYR A 156 0.52 6.85 2.43
C TYR A 156 1.79 6.99 3.30
N ASP A 157 1.63 7.42 4.56
CA ASP A 157 2.73 7.50 5.53
C ASP A 157 3.17 6.09 5.96
N ALA A 158 2.23 5.16 6.16
CA ALA A 158 2.56 3.75 6.44
C ALA A 158 3.32 3.08 5.28
N ALA A 159 2.90 3.35 4.04
CA ALA A 159 3.51 2.81 2.83
C ALA A 159 4.98 3.24 2.70
N ARG A 160 5.33 4.46 3.14
CA ARG A 160 6.71 4.95 3.18
C ARG A 160 7.65 3.99 3.92
N TYR A 161 7.16 3.35 4.98
CA TYR A 161 7.93 2.45 5.83
C TYR A 161 7.73 0.97 5.51
N THR A 162 7.09 0.62 4.39
CA THR A 162 6.87 -0.79 4.03
C THR A 162 8.15 -1.44 3.47
N PHE A 163 8.96 -0.70 2.69
CA PHE A 163 10.18 -1.25 2.08
C PHE A 163 11.41 -0.38 2.35
N GLY A 164 12.43 -0.97 3.01
CA GLY A 164 13.76 -0.37 3.16
C GLY A 164 13.89 0.76 4.18
N ARG A 165 12.79 1.32 4.67
CA ARG A 165 12.76 2.39 5.68
C ARG A 165 12.17 1.96 7.02
N CYS A 166 11.61 0.75 7.10
CA CYS A 166 10.98 0.18 8.29
C CYS A 166 11.87 0.17 9.54
N SER A 167 13.17 0.01 9.36
CA SER A 167 14.13 0.00 10.47
C SER A 167 14.22 1.34 11.19
N ALA A 168 14.19 2.46 10.45
CA ALA A 168 14.14 3.80 11.03
C ALA A 168 12.84 4.02 11.82
N PHE A 169 11.71 3.53 11.31
CA PHE A 169 10.43 3.59 12.02
C PHE A 169 10.45 2.78 13.33
N ALA A 170 11.01 1.56 13.29
CA ALA A 170 11.11 0.71 14.48
C ALA A 170 12.02 1.33 15.56
N GLU A 171 13.14 1.95 15.17
CA GLU A 171 13.99 2.69 16.12
C GLU A 171 13.27 3.90 16.71
N ALA A 172 12.51 4.65 15.90
CA ALA A 172 11.73 5.79 16.39
C ALA A 172 10.63 5.35 17.37
N MET A 173 9.99 4.22 17.09
CA MET A 173 9.05 3.57 18.02
C MET A 173 9.73 3.19 19.33
N TYR A 174 10.93 2.61 19.27
CA TYR A 174 11.70 2.28 20.47
C TYR A 174 12.05 3.51 21.30
N GLU A 175 12.52 4.61 20.68
CA GLU A 175 12.80 5.86 21.40
C GLU A 175 11.56 6.36 22.15
N LEU A 176 10.39 6.33 21.50
CA LEU A 176 9.17 6.91 22.05
C LEU A 176 8.46 6.01 23.06
N THR A 177 8.71 4.69 23.05
CA THR A 177 7.87 3.72 23.76
C THR A 177 8.64 2.69 24.57
N GLY A 178 9.94 2.53 24.31
CA GLY A 178 10.78 1.47 24.87
C GLY A 178 10.51 0.07 24.28
N LEU A 179 9.62 -0.07 23.30
CA LEU A 179 9.31 -1.37 22.69
C LEU A 179 10.48 -1.87 21.83
N GLN A 180 10.95 -3.08 22.11
CA GLN A 180 12.18 -3.62 21.51
C GLN A 180 12.03 -3.83 19.99
N PRO A 181 12.90 -3.22 19.17
CA PRO A 181 12.97 -3.50 17.74
C PRO A 181 13.51 -4.91 17.46
N VAL A 182 12.91 -5.57 16.47
CA VAL A 182 13.37 -6.83 15.92
C VAL A 182 13.28 -6.83 14.39
N ALA A 183 14.18 -7.58 13.77
CA ALA A 183 14.15 -7.87 12.35
C ALA A 183 13.34 -9.14 12.08
N LEU A 184 12.55 -9.14 11.01
CA LEU A 184 11.98 -10.34 10.42
C LEU A 184 12.93 -10.91 9.35
N LEU A 185 13.28 -12.18 9.53
CA LEU A 185 14.15 -12.95 8.65
C LEU A 185 13.35 -14.11 8.08
N ALA A 186 13.00 -14.04 6.80
CA ALA A 186 12.24 -15.09 6.14
C ALA A 186 13.15 -16.28 5.82
N THR A 187 12.67 -17.48 6.13
CA THR A 187 13.26 -18.75 5.67
C THR A 187 12.50 -19.28 4.44
N LYS A 188 11.23 -18.88 4.28
CA LYS A 188 10.39 -19.29 3.15
C LYS A 188 9.35 -18.24 2.82
N PHE A 189 9.21 -17.97 1.52
CA PHE A 189 8.11 -17.21 0.96
C PHE A 189 7.13 -18.13 0.24
N SER A 190 5.87 -17.72 0.18
CA SER A 190 4.91 -18.32 -0.75
C SER A 190 5.41 -18.18 -2.20
N PRO A 191 5.12 -19.14 -3.10
CA PRO A 191 5.62 -19.11 -4.48
C PRO A 191 5.32 -17.82 -5.24
N GLN A 192 4.16 -17.20 -5.01
CA GLN A 192 3.79 -15.93 -5.67
C GLN A 192 4.70 -14.75 -5.26
N PHE A 193 5.37 -14.86 -4.11
CA PHE A 193 6.24 -13.85 -3.52
C PHE A 193 7.72 -14.26 -3.55
N ALA A 194 8.09 -15.26 -4.37
CA ALA A 194 9.47 -15.75 -4.45
C ALA A 194 10.48 -14.64 -4.83
N ALA A 195 10.02 -13.66 -5.62
CA ALA A 195 10.78 -12.50 -6.08
C ALA A 195 10.85 -11.34 -5.06
N THR A 196 10.21 -11.46 -3.90
CA THR A 196 10.28 -10.43 -2.85
C THR A 196 11.73 -10.16 -2.45
N ARG A 197 12.12 -8.89 -2.50
CA ARG A 197 13.47 -8.43 -2.18
C ARG A 197 13.78 -8.72 -0.71
N ARG A 198 14.94 -9.33 -0.47
CA ARG A 198 15.46 -9.65 0.88
C ARG A 198 16.98 -9.64 0.89
N ALA A 199 17.56 -9.44 2.06
CA ALA A 199 19.00 -9.58 2.23
C ALA A 199 19.42 -11.06 2.23
N LYS A 200 20.73 -11.32 2.09
CA LYS A 200 21.30 -12.68 2.05
C LYS A 200 20.95 -13.52 3.28
N ASN A 201 20.79 -12.89 4.45
CA ASN A 201 20.42 -13.55 5.70
C ASN A 201 18.90 -13.74 5.88
N GLY A 202 18.10 -13.41 4.86
CA GLY A 202 16.64 -13.49 4.88
C GLY A 202 15.94 -12.23 5.38
N TYR A 203 16.66 -11.17 5.79
CA TYR A 203 16.04 -9.94 6.27
C TYR A 203 15.12 -9.31 5.22
N PHE A 204 13.90 -8.95 5.64
CA PHE A 204 12.93 -8.26 4.79
C PHE A 204 12.18 -7.11 5.47
N HIS A 205 12.04 -7.10 6.80
CA HIS A 205 11.29 -6.05 7.51
C HIS A 205 11.76 -5.85 8.95
N SER A 206 11.48 -4.69 9.54
CA SER A 206 11.70 -4.38 10.96
C SER A 206 10.41 -3.90 11.61
N LEU A 207 10.22 -4.28 12.87
CA LEU A 207 9.04 -3.95 13.68
C LEU A 207 9.42 -3.88 15.16
N VAL A 208 8.49 -3.47 16.03
CA VAL A 208 8.68 -3.54 17.49
C VAL A 208 7.80 -4.62 18.13
N MET A 209 8.30 -5.24 19.19
CA MET A 209 7.61 -6.28 19.96
C MET A 209 6.86 -5.71 21.15
N HIS A 210 5.59 -6.09 21.30
CA HIS A 210 4.78 -5.76 22.48
C HIS A 210 4.89 -6.85 23.55
N PRO A 211 4.74 -6.48 24.85
CA PRO A 211 4.76 -7.45 25.95
C PRO A 211 3.66 -8.52 25.88
N ASP A 212 2.57 -8.25 25.17
CA ASP A 212 1.44 -9.19 24.99
C ASP A 212 1.68 -10.20 23.84
N GLY A 213 2.88 -10.23 23.27
CA GLY A 213 3.26 -11.14 22.18
C GLY A 213 2.88 -10.65 20.79
N MET A 214 2.25 -9.48 20.68
CA MET A 214 1.94 -8.84 19.40
C MET A 214 3.15 -8.05 18.87
N ALA A 215 3.07 -7.64 17.61
CA ALA A 215 4.05 -6.80 16.97
C ALA A 215 3.39 -5.53 16.41
N GLU A 216 4.19 -4.49 16.19
CA GLU A 216 3.71 -3.26 15.58
C GLU A 216 4.72 -2.72 14.56
N ASP A 217 4.23 -2.44 13.37
CA ASP A 217 4.92 -1.69 12.33
C ASP A 217 4.13 -0.44 11.94
N ALA A 218 4.53 0.23 10.87
CA ALA A 218 3.87 1.45 10.41
C ALA A 218 2.39 1.25 10.03
N TRP A 219 1.94 0.00 9.79
CA TRP A 219 0.54 -0.28 9.49
C TRP A 219 -0.30 -0.56 10.75
N GLY A 220 0.33 -0.62 11.92
CA GLY A 220 -0.31 -0.79 13.22
C GLY A 220 0.01 -2.11 13.90
N LYS A 221 -0.60 -2.31 15.07
CA LYS A 221 -0.40 -3.48 15.92
C LYS A 221 -1.15 -4.70 15.39
N ALA A 222 -0.46 -5.82 15.21
CA ALA A 222 -1.00 -7.08 14.68
C ALA A 222 -0.16 -8.28 15.17
N SER A 223 -0.59 -9.50 14.83
CA SER A 223 0.25 -10.68 15.04
C SER A 223 1.50 -10.63 14.14
N ILE A 224 2.59 -11.28 14.54
CA ILE A 224 3.81 -11.30 13.73
C ILE A 224 3.55 -12.00 12.39
N GLU A 225 2.74 -13.04 12.40
CA GLU A 225 2.34 -13.83 11.23
C GLU A 225 1.57 -12.97 10.23
N GLU A 226 0.66 -12.12 10.71
CA GLU A 226 -0.07 -11.19 9.85
C GLU A 226 0.88 -10.18 9.20
N ILE A 227 1.79 -9.58 9.97
CA ILE A 227 2.78 -8.63 9.45
C ILE A 227 3.70 -9.30 8.43
N ALA A 228 4.24 -10.48 8.75
CA ALA A 228 5.09 -11.26 7.84
C ALA A 228 4.33 -11.67 6.56
N GLY A 229 3.06 -12.04 6.70
CA GLY A 229 2.18 -12.44 5.60
C GLY A 229 1.91 -11.32 4.58
N ARG A 230 2.00 -10.04 4.97
CA ARG A 230 1.94 -8.89 4.05
C ARG A 230 3.06 -8.91 3.01
N PHE A 231 4.21 -9.51 3.35
CA PHE A 231 5.36 -9.66 2.47
C PHE A 231 5.41 -11.04 1.78
N GLY A 232 4.41 -11.90 2.03
CA GLY A 232 4.35 -13.27 1.53
C GLY A 232 5.29 -14.25 2.25
N ALA A 233 5.85 -13.88 3.41
CA ALA A 233 6.65 -14.78 4.22
C ALA A 233 5.73 -15.78 4.94
N ILE A 234 6.00 -17.08 4.79
CA ILE A 234 5.22 -18.17 5.39
C ILE A 234 6.00 -18.90 6.50
N GLU A 235 7.32 -18.83 6.46
CA GLU A 235 8.19 -19.28 7.55
C GLU A 235 9.25 -18.20 7.77
N PHE A 236 9.43 -17.80 9.02
CA PHE A 236 10.31 -16.70 9.39
C PHE A 236 10.79 -16.84 10.84
N ARG A 237 11.81 -16.06 11.19
CA ARG A 237 12.30 -15.88 12.56
C ARG A 237 12.51 -14.40 12.86
N THR A 238 12.50 -14.05 14.14
CA THR A 238 12.84 -12.70 14.61
C THR A 238 14.30 -12.63 15.06
N SER A 239 14.92 -11.45 15.01
CA SER A 239 16.26 -11.24 15.58
C SER A 239 16.51 -9.76 15.90
N SER A 240 16.78 -9.45 17.17
CA SER A 240 17.23 -8.11 17.58
C SER A 240 18.63 -7.81 17.06
N ASP A 241 19.52 -8.80 17.03
CA ASP A 241 20.90 -8.63 16.55
C ASP A 241 20.95 -8.31 15.06
N ALA A 242 20.14 -9.00 14.25
CA ALA A 242 20.04 -8.70 12.83
C ALA A 242 19.47 -7.29 12.59
N HIS A 243 18.53 -6.83 13.42
CA HIS A 243 18.04 -5.46 13.36
C HIS A 243 19.14 -4.44 13.66
N ARG A 244 19.89 -4.63 14.76
CA ARG A 244 21.03 -3.76 15.11
C ARG A 244 22.04 -3.68 13.96
N GLN A 245 22.35 -4.82 13.34
CA GLN A 245 23.25 -4.86 12.19
C GLN A 245 22.70 -4.09 10.97
N VAL A 246 21.38 -4.14 10.73
CA VAL A 246 20.73 -3.33 9.68
C VAL A 246 20.91 -1.84 9.97
N ILE A 247 20.71 -1.40 11.21
CA ILE A 247 20.88 0.00 11.63
C ILE A 247 22.32 0.45 11.46
N GLU A 248 23.30 -0.33 11.94
CA GLU A 248 24.72 -0.05 11.76
C GLU A 248 25.10 0.09 10.28
N ASN A 249 24.58 -0.82 9.45
CA ASN A 249 24.81 -0.75 8.01
C ASN A 249 24.21 0.51 7.40
N MET A 250 22.96 0.86 7.72
CA MET A 250 22.31 2.07 7.21
C MET A 250 23.01 3.35 7.66
N ARG A 251 23.45 3.43 8.91
CA ARG A 251 24.24 4.56 9.42
C ARG A 251 25.60 4.68 8.74
N ARG A 252 26.17 3.57 8.26
CA ARG A 252 27.44 3.58 7.52
C ARG A 252 27.26 3.90 6.03
N SER A 253 26.26 3.33 5.37
CA SER A 253 26.11 3.42 3.91
C SER A 253 25.18 4.53 3.43
N SER A 254 24.27 5.00 4.30
CA SER A 254 23.15 5.88 3.94
C SER A 254 22.68 6.70 5.14
N ALA A 255 23.63 7.32 5.85
CA ALA A 255 23.39 8.02 7.12
C ALA A 255 22.35 9.14 7.00
N GLU A 256 22.45 9.96 5.95
CA GLU A 256 21.55 11.10 5.71
C GLU A 256 20.11 10.62 5.53
N ILE A 257 19.88 9.68 4.61
CA ILE A 257 18.56 9.06 4.38
C ILE A 257 18.04 8.45 5.68
N TYR A 258 18.86 7.70 6.42
CA TYR A 258 18.45 7.13 7.70
C TYR A 258 17.98 8.20 8.69
N ASN A 259 18.75 9.27 8.87
CA ASN A 259 18.44 10.34 9.83
C ASN A 259 17.18 11.12 9.43
N GLU A 260 16.97 11.38 8.15
CA GLU A 260 15.76 12.01 7.63
C GLU A 260 14.52 11.15 7.88
N GLU A 261 14.59 9.86 7.54
CA GLU A 261 13.49 8.92 7.73
C GLU A 261 13.17 8.69 9.20
N TYR A 262 14.21 8.65 10.06
CA TYR A 262 14.09 8.54 11.51
C TYR A 262 13.36 9.74 12.10
N LYS A 263 13.80 10.96 11.75
CA LYS A 263 13.15 12.20 12.20
C LYS A 263 11.69 12.25 11.75
N LYS A 264 11.43 11.92 10.49
CA LYS A 264 10.06 11.89 9.97
C LYS A 264 9.19 10.85 10.68
N ALA A 265 9.76 9.69 11.03
CA ALA A 265 9.05 8.67 11.78
C ALA A 265 8.67 9.16 13.19
N LEU A 266 9.59 9.85 13.88
CA LEU A 266 9.29 10.45 15.19
C LEU A 266 8.13 11.46 15.11
N GLU A 267 8.10 12.32 14.08
CA GLU A 267 7.03 13.28 13.85
C GLU A 267 5.68 12.57 13.67
N ILE A 268 5.62 11.63 12.73
CA ILE A 268 4.42 10.83 12.43
C ILE A 268 3.94 10.11 13.70
N ILE A 269 4.81 9.34 14.37
CA ILE A 269 4.42 8.53 15.53
C ILE A 269 3.87 9.43 16.65
N ARG A 270 4.49 10.60 16.89
CA ARG A 270 4.03 11.53 17.93
C ARG A 270 2.66 12.12 17.60
N GLU A 271 2.45 12.57 16.37
CA GLU A 271 1.16 13.11 15.90
C GLU A 271 0.05 12.09 16.17
N TYR A 272 0.22 10.85 15.66
CA TYR A 272 -0.82 9.84 15.78
C TYR A 272 -0.99 9.28 17.20
N ARG A 273 0.08 9.11 17.99
CA ARG A 273 -0.05 8.59 19.36
C ARG A 273 -0.51 9.64 20.38
N THR A 274 -0.33 10.93 20.11
CA THR A 274 -0.84 12.00 20.98
C THR A 274 -2.34 12.16 20.80
N GLU A 275 -2.83 12.12 19.56
CA GLU A 275 -4.28 12.09 19.27
C GLU A 275 -4.98 10.88 19.89
N GLN A 276 -4.28 9.74 20.02
CA GLN A 276 -4.80 8.56 20.71
C GLN A 276 -5.00 8.71 22.22
N ARG A 277 -4.34 9.68 22.88
CA ARG A 277 -4.47 9.92 24.33
C ARG A 277 -5.49 11.01 24.67
N ALA A 278 -5.91 11.80 23.69
CA ALA A 278 -6.85 12.91 23.87
C ALA A 278 -8.33 12.52 23.70
N VAL A 279 -8.62 11.24 23.43
CA VAL A 279 -9.97 10.66 23.25
C VAL A 279 -10.23 9.56 24.26
#